data_AF-A0A2E0K0X4-F1
#
_entry.id   AF-A0A2E0K0X4-F1
#
_cell.length_a   1.000
_cell.length_b   1.000
_cell.length_c   1.000
_cell.angle_alpha   90.00
_cell.angle_beta   90.00
_cell.angle_gamma   90.00
#
_symmetry.space_group_name_H-M   'P 1'
#
loop_
_entity.id
_entity.type
_entity.pdbx_description
1 polymer ?
#
loop_
_entity_poly.entity_id
_entity_poly.type
_entity_poly.pdbx_seq_one_letter_code
_entity_poly.pdbx_strand_id
1 'polypeptide(L)'
;MTFEYPVVYQKQHSSQTHSIRYVEIEAVYPQEDDEASWGDFAPQNRLDLYAYNGSQSDSETEEVRNGNTTSESDGDMNCGDDRCTELKLSTTQFRNFNNGDFTMFWTVDLVNEEQWDTTVKSFVISLEYK
;
A
#
# COMPACT_ATOMS: atom_id res chain seq x y z
N MET A 1 0.06 -8.75 6.84
CA MET A 1 1.43 -8.26 7.15
C MET A 1 1.38 -6.75 7.31
N THR A 2 2.23 -6.16 8.14
CA THR A 2 2.22 -4.72 8.45
C THR A 2 3.63 -4.15 8.27
N PHE A 3 3.74 -3.02 7.59
CA PHE A 3 5.02 -2.34 7.30
C PHE A 3 4.93 -0.86 7.58
N GLU A 4 5.94 -0.29 8.23
CA GLU A 4 6.05 1.15 8.48
C GLU A 4 7.09 1.79 7.57
N TYR A 5 6.81 2.99 7.07
CA TYR A 5 7.73 3.77 6.25
C TYR A 5 7.70 5.26 6.60
N PRO A 6 8.86 5.94 6.63
CA PRO A 6 8.93 7.36 6.94
C PRO A 6 8.65 8.22 5.70
N VAL A 7 7.80 9.24 5.84
CA VAL A 7 7.62 10.31 4.87
C VAL A 7 8.26 11.59 5.42
N VAL A 8 9.37 12.02 4.80
CA VAL A 8 10.13 13.21 5.21
C VAL A 8 9.66 14.47 4.47
N TYR A 9 9.51 15.58 5.19
CA TYR A 9 9.13 16.89 4.66
C TYR A 9 10.31 17.86 4.64
N GLN A 10 10.52 18.56 3.53
CA GLN A 10 11.56 19.58 3.43
C GLN A 10 11.13 20.92 4.04
N LYS A 11 12.01 21.50 4.85
CA LYS A 11 11.87 22.85 5.40
C LYS A 11 12.47 23.88 4.45
N GLN A 12 11.80 24.20 3.35
CA GLN A 12 12.20 25.36 2.55
C GLN A 12 11.12 26.46 2.61
N HIS A 13 11.45 27.53 3.34
CA HIS A 13 10.80 28.85 3.33
C HIS A 13 9.33 28.96 3.78
N SER A 14 9.07 29.02 5.10
CA SER A 14 7.82 29.58 5.72
C SER A 14 6.46 29.04 5.25
N SER A 15 6.42 28.21 4.20
CA SER A 15 5.30 27.47 3.69
C SER A 15 5.64 26.00 3.90
N GLN A 16 4.81 25.30 4.65
CA GLN A 16 4.91 23.86 4.83
C GLN A 16 4.56 23.21 3.47
N THR A 17 5.57 23.02 2.61
CA THR A 17 5.37 22.41 1.30
C THR A 17 5.85 20.97 1.33
N HIS A 18 4.96 20.03 1.03
CA HIS A 18 5.28 18.62 0.91
C HIS A 18 6.22 18.37 -0.27
N SER A 19 7.40 17.82 0.01
CA SER A 19 8.38 17.37 -0.98
C SER A 19 8.01 16.03 -1.62
N ILE A 20 7.21 15.20 -0.94
CA ILE A 20 6.74 13.93 -1.52
C ILE A 20 5.86 14.22 -2.74
N ARG A 21 6.08 13.49 -3.84
CA ARG A 21 5.28 13.53 -5.06
C ARG A 21 4.25 12.41 -5.04
N TYR A 22 4.69 11.18 -4.84
CA TYR A 22 3.84 10.02 -4.60
C TYR A 22 4.56 8.96 -3.76
N VAL A 23 3.77 8.17 -3.05
CA VAL A 23 4.18 6.88 -2.50
C VAL A 23 3.42 5.81 -3.27
N GLU A 24 4.14 4.84 -3.80
CA GLU A 24 3.58 3.72 -4.55
C GLU A 24 3.91 2.42 -3.81
N ILE A 25 2.88 1.63 -3.54
CA ILE A 25 2.99 0.39 -2.79
C ILE A 25 2.48 -0.72 -3.69
N GLU A 26 3.31 -1.72 -3.92
CA GLU A 26 3.00 -2.84 -4.81
C GLU A 26 3.23 -4.16 -4.09
N ALA A 27 2.33 -5.12 -4.29
CA ALA A 27 2.55 -6.50 -3.90
C ALA A 27 2.27 -7.45 -5.07
N VAL A 28 3.16 -8.43 -5.25
CA VAL A 28 3.08 -9.49 -6.26
C VAL A 28 2.96 -10.85 -5.58
N TYR A 29 1.99 -11.65 -5.98
CA TYR A 29 1.66 -12.93 -5.36
C TYR A 29 0.98 -13.88 -6.38
N PRO A 30 1.02 -15.21 -6.19
CA PRO A 30 0.44 -16.14 -7.17
C PRO A 30 -1.07 -15.97 -7.27
N GLN A 31 -1.63 -16.11 -8.48
CA GLN A 31 -3.08 -16.02 -8.72
C GLN A 31 -3.84 -17.13 -8.00
N GLU A 32 -3.31 -18.35 -8.02
CA GLU A 32 -3.91 -19.52 -7.40
C GLU A 32 -3.12 -19.93 -6.16
N ASP A 33 -3.82 -20.47 -5.17
CA ASP A 33 -3.20 -21.17 -4.05
C ASP A 33 -2.98 -22.64 -4.42
N ASP A 34 -1.72 -23.06 -4.37
CA ASP A 34 -1.27 -24.42 -4.67
C ASP A 34 -1.50 -25.40 -3.51
N GLU A 35 -1.54 -24.91 -2.27
CA GLU A 35 -1.75 -25.72 -1.05
C GLU A 35 -3.24 -26.00 -0.76
N ALA A 36 -4.15 -25.12 -1.18
CA ALA A 36 -5.59 -25.30 -1.00
C ALA A 36 -6.31 -25.96 -2.20
N SER A 37 -5.56 -26.56 -3.13
CA SER A 37 -6.13 -27.26 -4.28
C SER A 37 -6.83 -28.57 -3.89
N TRP A 38 -8.15 -28.65 -4.08
CA TRP A 38 -8.97 -29.85 -3.81
C TRP A 38 -9.58 -30.38 -5.11
N GLY A 39 -8.88 -31.32 -5.76
CA GLY A 39 -9.29 -31.83 -7.07
C GLY A 39 -9.11 -30.77 -8.17
N ASP A 40 -10.16 -30.52 -8.95
CA ASP A 40 -10.15 -29.49 -10.03
C ASP A 40 -10.42 -28.06 -9.51
N PHE A 41 -10.56 -27.88 -8.19
CA PHE A 41 -10.75 -26.56 -7.58
C PHE A 41 -9.42 -25.94 -7.20
N ALA A 42 -9.05 -24.86 -7.88
CA ALA A 42 -7.93 -24.00 -7.56
C ALA A 42 -8.45 -22.67 -6.96
N PRO A 43 -8.37 -22.49 -5.63
CA PRO A 43 -8.78 -21.24 -4.99
C PRO A 43 -7.92 -20.06 -5.45
N GLN A 44 -8.54 -18.90 -5.60
CA GLN A 44 -7.91 -17.70 -6.17
C GLN A 44 -7.47 -16.74 -5.07
N ASN A 45 -6.20 -16.39 -5.01
CA ASN A 45 -5.68 -15.46 -4.02
C ASN A 45 -6.13 -14.02 -4.30
N ARG A 46 -6.43 -13.31 -3.21
CA ARG A 46 -6.71 -11.88 -3.23
C ARG A 46 -6.14 -11.23 -1.97
N LEU A 47 -5.24 -10.27 -2.19
CA LEU A 47 -4.67 -9.45 -1.14
C LEU A 47 -5.04 -7.99 -1.36
N ASP A 48 -5.37 -7.30 -0.27
CA ASP A 48 -5.75 -5.90 -0.28
C ASP A 48 -4.72 -5.05 0.50
N LEU A 49 -4.51 -3.82 0.04
CA LEU A 49 -3.56 -2.86 0.62
C LEU A 49 -4.30 -1.72 1.34
N TYR A 50 -3.89 -1.43 2.57
CA TYR A 50 -4.43 -0.35 3.38
C TYR A 50 -3.28 0.52 3.89
N ALA A 51 -3.32 1.83 3.62
CA ALA A 51 -2.34 2.74 4.17
C ALA A 51 -2.98 3.76 5.11
N TYR A 52 -2.28 4.05 6.20
CA TYR A 52 -2.73 5.00 7.20
C TYR A 52 -1.56 5.77 7.78
N ASN A 53 -1.88 6.93 8.32
CA ASN A 53 -0.92 7.80 8.98
C ASN A 53 -0.83 7.43 10.47
N GLY A 54 0.38 7.17 10.96
CA GLY A 54 0.66 6.84 12.35
C GLY A 54 0.78 5.34 12.59
N SER A 55 1.10 4.99 13.84
CA SER A 55 1.11 3.60 14.29
C SER A 55 -0.32 3.14 14.57
N GLN A 56 -0.61 1.88 14.25
CA GLN A 56 -1.90 1.17 14.34
C GLN A 56 -2.66 1.29 15.69
N SER A 57 -2.08 1.95 16.70
CA SER A 57 -2.60 2.11 18.07
C SER A 57 -3.36 3.41 18.36
N ASP A 58 -3.38 4.40 17.47
CA ASP A 58 -3.94 5.73 17.79
C ASP A 58 -5.35 5.92 17.25
N SER A 59 -6.27 6.34 18.13
CA SER A 59 -7.69 6.61 17.83
C SER A 59 -7.93 7.83 16.90
N GLU A 60 -6.87 8.53 16.52
CA GLU A 60 -6.85 9.69 15.62
C GLU A 60 -6.31 9.32 14.22
N THR A 61 -6.14 8.03 13.95
CA THR A 61 -5.65 7.54 12.66
C THR A 61 -6.72 7.76 11.59
N GLU A 62 -6.53 8.80 10.77
CA GLU A 62 -7.32 8.99 9.55
C GLU A 62 -6.98 7.88 8.56
N GLU A 63 -7.90 6.93 8.41
CA GLU A 63 -7.79 5.83 7.46
C GLU A 63 -7.93 6.39 6.04
N VAL A 64 -6.83 6.44 5.29
CA VAL A 64 -6.91 6.63 3.84
C VAL A 64 -7.18 5.26 3.21
N ARG A 65 -8.43 4.82 3.33
CA ARG A 65 -8.88 3.61 2.65
C ARG A 65 -8.84 3.85 1.16
N ASN A 66 -8.04 3.08 0.43
CA ASN A 66 -8.31 2.91 -0.99
C ASN A 66 -9.49 1.95 -1.13
N GLY A 67 -10.69 2.52 -1.26
CA GLY A 67 -11.84 1.78 -1.74
C GLY A 67 -11.73 1.59 -3.25
N ASN A 68 -10.86 0.69 -3.69
CA ASN A 68 -10.91 0.02 -5.00
C ASN A 68 -9.69 -0.92 -5.12
N THR A 69 -9.90 -2.22 -4.92
CA THR A 69 -10.02 -3.12 -6.07
C THR A 69 -10.74 -2.47 -7.24
N THR A 70 -9.99 -1.74 -8.05
CA THR A 70 -10.18 -1.57 -9.50
C THR A 70 -9.18 -0.52 -9.92
N SER A 71 -7.97 -0.99 -10.10
CA SER A 71 -7.40 -0.86 -11.41
C SER A 71 -7.04 -2.34 -11.76
N GLU A 72 -7.53 -3.01 -12.80
CA GLU A 72 -8.06 -2.55 -14.10
C GLU A 72 -7.41 -1.24 -14.58
N SER A 73 -6.22 -0.92 -14.07
CA SER A 73 -5.15 -0.35 -14.86
C SER A 73 -4.56 -1.57 -15.54
N ASP A 74 -5.37 -2.10 -16.44
CA ASP A 74 -5.08 -3.11 -17.45
C ASP A 74 -4.05 -2.58 -18.47
N GLY A 75 -3.15 -1.71 -18.00
CA GLY A 75 -2.31 -0.85 -18.81
C GLY A 75 -0.82 -1.01 -18.57
N ASP A 76 -0.35 -1.46 -17.38
CA ASP A 76 1.11 -1.50 -17.14
C ASP A 76 1.62 -2.45 -16.04
N MET A 77 0.76 -3.18 -15.30
CA MET A 77 1.27 -4.19 -14.36
C MET A 77 1.47 -5.52 -15.09
N ASN A 78 2.65 -5.66 -15.71
CA ASN A 78 3.03 -6.89 -16.40
C ASN A 78 3.55 -7.94 -15.40
N CYS A 79 2.63 -8.49 -14.61
CA CYS A 79 2.95 -9.47 -13.58
C CYS A 79 2.94 -10.92 -14.09
N GLY A 80 2.88 -11.13 -15.41
CA GLY A 80 2.85 -12.45 -16.02
C GLY A 80 1.67 -13.28 -15.52
N ASP A 81 1.96 -14.48 -15.01
CA ASP A 81 0.97 -15.42 -14.44
C ASP A 81 0.60 -15.09 -12.99
N ASP A 82 1.20 -14.06 -12.39
CA ASP A 82 0.94 -13.63 -11.02
C ASP A 82 -0.15 -12.55 -10.93
N ARG A 83 -0.61 -12.31 -9.70
CA ARG A 83 -1.51 -11.22 -9.36
C ARG A 83 -0.73 -10.06 -8.75
N CYS A 84 -1.16 -8.86 -9.09
CA CYS A 84 -0.61 -7.62 -8.57
C CYS A 84 -1.70 -6.74 -7.97
N THR A 85 -1.34 -6.08 -6.87
CA THR A 85 -2.16 -5.07 -6.22
C THR A 85 -1.29 -3.85 -5.95
N GLU A 86 -1.80 -2.65 -6.25
CA GLU A 86 -1.09 -1.39 -6.12
C GLU A 86 -1.91 -0.38 -5.32
N LEU A 87 -1.22 0.41 -4.50
CA LEU A 87 -1.77 1.57 -3.82
C LEU A 87 -0.86 2.78 -4.05
N LYS A 88 -1.41 3.81 -4.72
CA LYS A 88 -0.71 5.08 -4.98
C LYS A 88 -1.28 6.22 -4.17
N LEU A 89 -0.46 6.78 -3.27
CA LEU A 89 -0.76 7.95 -2.46
C LEU A 89 -0.11 9.18 -3.06
N SER A 90 -0.88 10.24 -3.32
CA SER A 90 -0.37 11.50 -3.88
C SER A 90 -0.16 12.56 -2.80
N THR A 91 0.45 13.69 -3.17
CA THR A 91 0.65 14.83 -2.25
C THR A 91 -0.60 15.21 -1.44
N THR A 92 -1.79 15.11 -2.03
CA THR A 92 -3.06 15.53 -1.40
C THR A 92 -3.38 14.73 -0.15
N GLN A 93 -3.11 13.42 -0.16
CA GLN A 93 -3.32 12.52 0.99
C GLN A 93 -2.39 12.88 2.17
N PHE A 94 -1.24 13.50 1.89
CA PHE A 94 -0.27 13.87 2.93
C PHE A 94 -0.50 15.28 3.52
N ARG A 95 -1.31 16.13 2.90
CA ARG A 95 -1.40 17.59 3.20
C ARG A 95 -1.88 17.95 4.60
N ASN A 96 -2.76 17.14 5.21
CA ASN A 96 -3.48 17.53 6.42
C ASN A 96 -2.75 17.21 7.73
N PHE A 97 -1.54 16.66 7.67
CA PHE A 97 -0.99 15.90 8.79
C PHE A 97 0.26 16.49 9.44
N ASN A 98 0.70 17.67 9.00
CA ASN A 98 1.94 18.27 9.50
C ASN A 98 1.72 19.01 10.84
N ASN A 99 1.83 18.27 11.96
CA ASN A 99 1.80 18.83 13.32
C ASN A 99 3.11 19.53 13.75
N GLY A 100 3.94 19.96 12.78
CA GLY A 100 5.24 20.58 13.03
C GLY A 100 6.43 19.60 12.99
N ASP A 101 6.15 18.29 12.88
CA ASP A 101 7.16 17.26 12.68
C ASP A 101 7.54 17.11 11.21
N PHE A 102 8.84 17.12 10.95
CA PHE A 102 9.41 17.03 9.59
C PHE A 102 9.48 15.59 9.06
N THR A 103 9.05 14.60 9.84
CA THR A 103 9.00 13.19 9.44
C THR A 103 7.77 12.57 10.07
N MET A 104 6.95 11.94 9.24
CA MET A 104 5.78 11.21 9.69
C MET A 104 5.91 9.75 9.30
N PHE A 105 5.56 8.87 10.22
CA PHE A 105 5.52 7.44 9.95
C PHE A 105 4.15 7.08 9.40
N TRP A 106 4.18 6.45 8.23
CA TRP A 106 3.01 5.85 7.61
C TRP A 106 3.12 4.36 7.74
N THR A 107 1.97 3.72 7.84
CA THR A 107 1.89 2.29 7.95
C THR A 107 1.05 1.75 6.81
N VAL A 108 1.45 0.61 6.27
CA VAL A 108 0.70 -0.14 5.28
C VAL A 108 0.47 -1.57 5.74
N ASP A 109 -0.78 -2.01 5.62
CA ASP A 109 -1.19 -3.38 5.83
C ASP A 109 -1.47 -4.06 4.49
N LEU A 110 -0.86 -5.24 4.30
CA LEU A 110 -1.22 -6.20 3.28
C LEU A 110 -2.07 -7.28 3.92
N VAL A 111 -3.36 -7.31 3.58
CA VAL A 111 -4.36 -8.16 4.22
C VAL A 111 -4.78 -9.26 3.27
N ASN A 112 -4.81 -10.49 3.79
CA ASN A 112 -5.45 -11.61 3.13
C ASN A 112 -6.84 -11.76 3.74
N GLU A 113 -7.90 -11.50 2.96
CA GLU A 113 -9.28 -11.72 3.40
C GLU A 113 -9.76 -13.15 3.12
N GLU A 114 -8.96 -13.95 2.40
CA GLU A 114 -9.29 -15.34 2.08
C GLU A 114 -9.00 -16.28 3.27
N GLN A 115 -9.64 -17.46 3.26
CA GLN A 115 -9.51 -18.46 4.34
C GLN A 115 -8.24 -19.32 4.27
N TRP A 116 -7.48 -19.18 3.18
CA TRP A 116 -6.27 -19.94 2.89
C TRP A 116 -5.07 -19.01 2.81
N ASP A 117 -3.88 -19.56 3.03
CA ASP A 117 -2.64 -18.78 3.07
C ASP A 117 -2.08 -18.55 1.66
N THR A 118 -1.27 -17.51 1.49
CA THR A 118 -0.61 -17.24 0.21
C THR A 118 0.79 -16.70 0.41
N THR A 119 1.69 -17.01 -0.52
CA THR A 119 3.07 -16.54 -0.49
C THR A 119 3.21 -15.24 -1.29
N VAL A 120 3.61 -14.18 -0.59
CA VAL A 120 3.95 -12.91 -1.23
C VAL A 120 5.34 -13.04 -1.87
N LYS A 121 5.41 -12.88 -3.20
CA LYS A 121 6.67 -12.96 -3.96
C LYS A 121 7.47 -11.67 -3.88
N SER A 122 6.77 -10.52 -3.93
CA SER A 122 7.38 -9.19 -3.86
C SER A 122 6.47 -8.24 -3.11
N PHE A 123 7.07 -7.36 -2.31
CA PHE A 123 6.40 -6.25 -1.66
C PHE A 123 7.33 -5.03 -1.70
N VAL A 124 6.89 -3.95 -2.34
CA VAL A 124 7.72 -2.77 -2.61
C VAL A 124 6.99 -1.52 -2.15
N ILE A 125 7.69 -0.66 -1.40
CA ILE A 125 7.25 0.69 -1.07
C ILE A 125 8.23 1.68 -1.72
N SER A 126 7.75 2.43 -2.70
CA SER A 126 8.53 3.40 -3.47
C SER A 126 8.12 4.82 -3.11
N LEU A 127 9.07 5.64 -2.63
CA LEU A 127 8.84 7.05 -2.29
C LEU A 127 9.51 7.93 -3.33
N GLU A 128 8.73 8.70 -4.08
CA GLU A 128 9.27 9.72 -4.99
C GLU A 128 9.11 11.12 -4.40
N TYR A 129 10.21 11.84 -4.32
CA TYR A 129 10.26 13.25 -3.92
C TYR A 129 10.50 14.18 -5.12
N LYS A 130 9.97 15.41 -5.05
CA LYS A 130 10.21 16.48 -6.02
C LYS A 130 11.63 17.04 -5.94
#